data_AF-A0ABD7GPI7-F1
#
_entry.id   AF-A0ABD7GPI7-F1
#
_cell.length_a   1.000
_cell.length_b   1.000
_cell.length_c   1.000
_cell.angle_alpha   90.00
_cell.angle_beta   90.00
_cell.angle_gamma   90.00
#
_symmetry.space_group_name_H-M   'P 1'
#
loop_
_entity.id
_entity.type
_entity.pdbx_description
1 polymer ?
#
loop_
_entity_poly.entity_id
_entity_poly.type
_entity_poly.pdbx_seq_one_letter_code
_entity_poly.pdbx_strand_id
1 'polypeptide(L)'
;LLLRYTQALITQMAQTAVCNRHHSIDQQLCRWLLLSLDRLPSNQLRMTQELIANMLGVRRSGVTEAALKLQDAGLIRYNYGHIQVLY
;
A
#
# COMPACT_ATOMS: atom_id res chain seq x y z
N LEU A 1 -12.69 -27.59 -1.66
CA LEU A 1 -12.52 -26.13 -1.89
C LEU A 1 -11.66 -25.45 -0.83
N LEU A 2 -11.92 -25.66 0.46
CA LEU A 2 -11.17 -25.03 1.57
C LEU A 2 -9.64 -25.16 1.45
N LEU A 3 -9.11 -26.34 1.10
CA LEU A 3 -7.67 -26.58 0.92
C LEU A 3 -7.02 -25.74 -0.19
N ARG A 4 -7.73 -25.50 -1.30
CA ARG A 4 -7.22 -24.65 -2.40
C ARG A 4 -7.27 -23.18 -2.01
N TYR A 5 -8.29 -22.78 -1.26
CA TYR A 5 -8.40 -21.42 -0.72
C TYR A 5 -7.30 -21.13 0.30
N THR A 6 -7.04 -22.04 1.25
CA THR A 6 -5.93 -21.88 2.19
C THR A 6 -4.58 -21.88 1.48
N GLN A 7 -4.38 -22.73 0.47
CA GLN A 7 -3.15 -22.70 -0.32
C GLN A 7 -2.97 -21.37 -1.08
N ALA A 8 -4.04 -20.83 -1.69
CA ALA A 8 -4.01 -19.53 -2.34
C ALA A 8 -3.72 -18.39 -1.35
N LEU A 9 -4.33 -18.43 -0.17
CA LEU A 9 -4.10 -17.45 0.90
C LEU A 9 -2.66 -17.51 1.41
N ILE A 10 -2.13 -18.71 1.68
CA ILE A 10 -0.73 -18.90 2.09
C ILE A 10 0.23 -18.38 1.02
N THR A 11 -0.05 -18.67 -0.25
CA THR A 11 0.77 -18.17 -1.38
C THR A 11 0.75 -16.65 -1.45
N GLN A 12 -0.42 -16.03 -1.26
CA GLN A 12 -0.57 -14.57 -1.21
C GLN A 12 0.18 -13.96 -0.02
N MET A 13 0.10 -14.58 1.15
CA MET A 13 0.84 -14.15 2.35
C MET A 13 2.35 -14.26 2.15
N ALA A 14 2.84 -15.39 1.62
CA ALA A 14 4.26 -15.60 1.33
C ALA A 14 4.78 -14.58 0.30
N GLN A 15 4.01 -14.33 -0.77
CA GLN A 15 4.38 -13.35 -1.78
C GLN A 15 4.41 -11.93 -1.22
N THR A 16 3.47 -11.59 -0.33
CA THR A 16 3.47 -10.29 0.38
C THR A 16 4.71 -10.15 1.25
N ALA A 17 5.09 -11.18 2.01
CA ALA A 17 6.30 -11.16 2.83
C ALA A 17 7.60 -11.02 2.02
N VAL A 18 7.71 -11.72 0.88
CA VAL A 18 8.85 -11.60 -0.04
C VAL A 18 8.90 -10.21 -0.65
N CYS A 19 7.77 -9.66 -1.09
CA CYS A 19 7.69 -8.31 -1.63
C CYS A 19 8.10 -7.28 -0.58
N ASN A 20 7.66 -7.44 0.67
CA ASN A 20 8.02 -6.51 1.75
C ASN A 20 9.52 -6.53 2.09
N ARG A 21 10.22 -7.63 1.80
CA ARG A 21 11.68 -7.76 1.98
C ARG A 21 12.50 -7.25 0.79
N HIS A 22 11.99 -7.37 -0.43
CA HIS A 22 12.76 -7.04 -1.64
C HIS A 22 12.39 -5.68 -2.25
N HIS A 23 11.19 -5.18 -1.99
CA HIS A 23 10.73 -3.91 -2.54
C HIS A 23 11.00 -2.76 -1.58
N SER A 24 11.36 -1.60 -2.12
CA SER A 24 11.43 -0.38 -1.32
C SER A 24 10.06 -0.04 -0.73
N ILE A 25 10.04 0.75 0.35
CA ILE A 25 8.77 1.21 0.94
C ILE A 25 7.93 1.96 -0.10
N ASP A 26 8.59 2.72 -0.99
CA ASP A 26 7.98 3.43 -2.11
C ASP A 26 7.20 2.45 -3.03
N GLN A 27 7.82 1.33 -3.42
CA GLN A 27 7.19 0.30 -4.25
C GLN A 27 6.05 -0.44 -3.52
N GLN A 28 6.23 -0.75 -2.24
CA GLN A 28 5.20 -1.38 -1.42
C GLN A 28 3.97 -0.48 -1.28
N LEU A 29 4.20 0.82 -1.06
CA LEU A 29 3.14 1.83 -0.98
C LEU A 29 2.41 1.97 -2.32
N CYS A 30 3.11 2.07 -3.45
CA CYS A 30 2.48 2.12 -4.77
C CYS A 30 1.58 0.91 -5.02
N ARG A 31 2.08 -0.31 -4.74
CA ARG A 31 1.30 -1.54 -4.90
C ARG A 31 0.07 -1.54 -4.00
N TRP A 32 0.23 -1.13 -2.74
CA TRP A 32 -0.88 -1.08 -1.78
C TRP A 32 -1.95 -0.08 -2.19
N LEU A 33 -1.55 1.10 -2.69
CA LEU A 33 -2.47 2.10 -3.23
C LEU A 33 -3.28 1.52 -4.38
N LEU A 34 -2.62 0.93 -5.38
CA LEU A 34 -3.30 0.34 -6.54
C LEU A 34 -4.28 -0.77 -6.13
N LEU A 35 -3.86 -1.71 -5.29
CA LEU A 35 -4.72 -2.79 -4.80
C LEU A 35 -5.91 -2.29 -3.98
N SER A 36 -5.75 -1.17 -3.27
CA SER A 36 -6.83 -0.57 -2.49
C SER A 36 -7.81 0.19 -3.39
N LEU A 37 -7.31 0.86 -4.42
CA LEU A 37 -8.11 1.57 -5.42
C LEU A 37 -8.87 0.61 -6.35
N ASP A 38 -8.33 -0.56 -6.69
CA ASP A 38 -9.05 -1.58 -7.48
C ASP A 38 -10.38 -2.02 -6.84
N ARG A 39 -10.53 -1.78 -5.53
CA ARG A 39 -11.72 -2.12 -4.75
C ARG A 39 -12.67 -0.94 -4.55
N LEU A 40 -12.32 0.24 -5.08
CA LEU A 40 -13.07 1.47 -4.90
C LEU A 40 -13.45 2.06 -6.26
N PRO A 41 -14.64 2.68 -6.39
CA PRO A 41 -15.02 3.37 -7.62
C PRO A 41 -14.34 4.74 -7.78
N SER A 42 -13.45 5.13 -6.87
CA SER A 42 -12.78 6.43 -6.85
C SER A 42 -11.27 6.26 -6.73
N ASN A 43 -10.53 7.31 -7.08
CA ASN A 43 -9.07 7.40 -6.90
C ASN A 43 -8.67 8.01 -5.54
N GLN A 44 -9.56 7.95 -4.54
CA GLN A 44 -9.37 8.57 -3.25
C GLN A 44 -9.44 7.55 -2.11
N LEU A 45 -8.50 7.66 -1.18
CA LEU A 45 -8.38 6.81 -0.01
C LEU A 45 -8.38 7.69 1.25
N ARG A 46 -9.24 7.34 2.21
CA ARG A 46 -9.21 7.91 3.56
C ARG A 46 -8.53 6.92 4.49
N MET A 47 -7.23 7.09 4.69
CA MET A 47 -6.44 6.23 5.54
C MET A 47 -5.25 6.96 6.17
N THR A 48 -4.95 6.67 7.43
CA THR A 48 -3.81 7.27 8.14
C THR A 48 -2.52 6.55 7.77
N GLN A 49 -1.39 7.26 7.85
CA GLN A 49 -0.05 6.67 7.72
C GLN A 49 0.16 5.49 8.67
N GLU A 50 -0.37 5.57 9.89
CA GLU A 50 -0.23 4.51 10.90
C GLU A 50 -0.94 3.23 10.44
N LEU A 51 -2.15 3.36 9.88
CA LEU A 51 -2.87 2.20 9.36
C LEU A 51 -2.16 1.60 8.14
N ILE A 52 -1.62 2.44 7.24
CA ILE A 52 -0.81 1.96 6.10
C ILE A 52 0.44 1.23 6.61
N ALA A 53 1.12 1.80 7.61
CA ALA A 53 2.33 1.22 8.19
C ALA A 53 2.07 -0.17 8.79
N ASN A 54 0.96 -0.32 9.52
CA ASN A 54 0.51 -1.61 10.04
C ASN A 54 0.21 -2.62 8.92
N MET A 55 -0.44 -2.19 7.84
CA MET A 55 -0.76 -3.06 6.70
C MET A 55 0.48 -3.48 5.90
N LEU A 56 1.50 -2.62 5.84
CA LEU A 56 2.77 -2.90 5.16
C LEU A 56 3.80 -3.57 6.07
N GLY A 57 3.59 -3.60 7.39
CA GLY A 57 4.57 -4.13 8.35
C GLY A 57 5.84 -3.29 8.43
N VAL A 58 5.73 -1.97 8.22
CA VAL A 58 6.85 -1.01 8.22
C VAL A 58 6.65 0.08 9.27
N ARG A 59 7.67 0.90 9.51
CA ARG A 59 7.56 2.06 10.40
C ARG A 59 6.71 3.16 9.76
N ARG A 60 5.88 3.84 10.57
CA ARG A 60 5.09 5.01 10.13
C ARG A 60 5.95 6.07 9.41
N SER A 61 7.14 6.35 9.92
CA SER A 61 8.08 7.30 9.29
C SER A 61 8.44 6.92 7.86
N GLY A 62 8.63 5.62 7.58
CA GLY A 62 8.91 5.13 6.24
C GLY A 62 7.74 5.35 5.28
N VAL A 63 6.49 5.17 5.75
CA VAL A 63 5.30 5.51 4.96
C VAL A 63 5.22 7.00 4.68
N THR A 64 5.53 7.85 5.68
CA THR A 64 5.58 9.30 5.50
C THR A 64 6.59 9.69 4.43
N GLU A 65 7.82 9.19 4.50
CA GLU A 65 8.87 9.46 3.51
C GLU A 65 8.48 8.99 2.11
N ALA A 66 7.92 7.79 1.99
CA ALA A 66 7.45 7.25 0.72
C ALA A 66 6.29 8.09 0.14
N ALA A 67 5.30 8.45 0.96
CA ALA A 67 4.19 9.29 0.54
C ALA A 67 4.65 10.69 0.08
N LEU A 68 5.62 11.28 0.78
CA LEU A 68 6.21 12.55 0.38
C LEU A 68 6.93 12.45 -0.96
N LYS A 69 7.76 11.42 -1.18
CA LYS A 69 8.40 11.20 -2.49
C LYS A 69 7.40 11.04 -3.63
N LEU A 70 6.32 10.28 -3.41
CA LEU A 70 5.27 10.11 -4.42
C LEU A 70 4.51 11.41 -4.68
N GLN A 71 4.33 12.24 -3.65
CA GLN A 71 3.73 13.55 -3.81
C GLN A 71 4.64 14.52 -4.56
N ASP A 72 5.94 14.54 -4.25
CA ASP A 72 6.95 15.36 -4.94
C ASP A 72 7.09 14.93 -6.41
N ALA A 73 6.93 13.64 -6.70
CA ALA A 73 6.86 13.11 -8.05
C ALA A 73 5.54 13.42 -8.78
N GLY A 74 4.57 14.06 -8.12
CA GLY A 74 3.27 14.39 -8.70
C GLY A 74 2.35 13.20 -8.92
N LEU A 75 2.63 12.05 -8.32
CA LEU A 75 1.87 10.81 -8.48
C LEU A 75 0.66 10.73 -7.52
N ILE A 76 0.77 11.40 -6.37
CA ILE A 76 -0.32 11.48 -5.39
C ILE A 76 -0.45 12.89 -4.84
N ARG A 77 -1.63 13.19 -4.30
CA ARG A 77 -1.86 14.30 -3.37
C ARG A 77 -2.15 13.70 -2.00
N TYR A 78 -1.41 14.11 -0.98
CA TYR A 78 -1.56 13.62 0.39
C TYR A 78 -1.83 14.77 1.36
N ASN A 79 -2.94 14.68 2.10
CA ASN A 79 -3.27 15.67 3.13
C ASN A 79 -4.11 15.03 4.26
N TYR A 80 -3.67 15.17 5.52
CA TYR A 80 -4.40 14.72 6.72
C TYR A 80 -5.12 13.35 6.59
N GLY A 81 -4.41 12.30 6.16
CA GLY A 81 -4.99 10.96 6.03
C GLY A 81 -5.94 10.80 4.83
N HIS A 82 -5.92 11.73 3.89
CA HIS A 82 -6.53 11.63 2.57
C HIS A 82 -5.42 11.50 1.52
N ILE A 83 -5.50 10.43 0.73
CA ILE A 83 -4.62 10.19 -0.42
C ILE A 83 -5.48 10.21 -1.67
N GLN A 84 -5.09 11.01 -2.65
CA GLN A 84 -5.65 10.99 -4.00
C GLN A 84 -4.55 10.59 -4.98
N VAL A 85 -4.78 9.56 -5.79
CA VAL A 85 -3.86 9.21 -6.88
C VAL A 85 -4.13 10.09 -8.09
N LEU A 86 -3.06 10.70 -8.61
CA LEU A 86 -3.07 11.58 -9.78
C LEU A 86 -2.70 10.75 -11.01
N TYR A 87 -3.51 10.84 -12.06
CA TYR A 87 -3.26 10.21 -13.37
C TYR A 87 -2.61 11.22 -14.32
#